data_AF-A0A0G1M3F9-F1
#
_entry.id   AF-A0A0G1M3F9-F1
#
_cell.length_a   1.000
_cell.length_b   1.000
_cell.length_c   1.000
_cell.angle_alpha   90.00
_cell.angle_beta   90.00
_cell.angle_gamma   90.00
#
_symmetry.space_group_name_H-M   'P 1'
#
loop_
_entity.id
_entity.type
_entity.pdbx_description
1 polymer ?
#
loop_
_entity_poly.entity_id
_entity_poly.type
_entity_poly.pdbx_seq_one_letter_code
_entity_poly.pdbx_strand_id
1 'polypeptide(L)'
;MKVLITGGAGFIGSNFVHYWLRHHPKDKIRVLDALTYAGNYENLRSLGKKIEFIKGDITNRGHLRPALKGVDAIVHYAAETHADRSVFDPGSFWRTNVEGTKILLEEAQKAKVPRFHHISTDEVMGELPLDSKERFTEKTPYAPRPDNPYAISKAEADRVVRDFYKETGMFITISNCSNNYGPYQFPEKYVPLLVTNLIDGYKAPVHGDGRHVRDWIHTDDHARAVDLILQKGKPGETYLIGAENDRPNAYVAERIVYLSGKDASWIKYVPDRHSNDRRYAIDATKIIEDLGWKPEVSRDKFDDGLKETIGWYKKNEDWWRPLLQRRALISNGDNNVFAYMSLDREVGKTKLSFNPEETIAKDDRAKIVLTEKLLTEENKRRFNLIKNKLKTKKWYLKTELSKRKELLALAKNHRAAGFVEDLANRPDVIGDEKQLKLIKLEYAPKKYPIYGIAAWFEVETSAGEKWAEAIYSWGVGPKSGVRFLVLIRQKGKISHLALLKDNRFPMGDRVYGLAGGFPRLNESVFELILRKLNEDLGIDVKSESTKIGEIVNLGRIMPDAGMTNNHPLIYAITLDVSEKIFPPIRVGEAYDFEEDVALWPVERLSELVNKVDDSYFLAALTRLTLGGISNIKLF
;
A
#
# COMPACT_ATOMS: atom_id res chain seq x y z
N MET A 1 22.80 -16.46 25.55
CA MET A 1 21.80 -16.94 24.58
C MET A 1 22.32 -16.80 23.15
N LYS A 2 21.72 -17.49 22.18
CA LYS A 2 21.85 -17.22 20.75
C LYS A 2 20.56 -16.58 20.24
N VAL A 3 20.64 -15.33 19.80
CA VAL A 3 19.50 -14.56 19.32
C VAL A 3 19.54 -14.44 17.80
N LEU A 4 18.44 -14.79 17.14
CA LEU A 4 18.21 -14.53 15.72
C LEU A 4 17.48 -13.20 15.55
N ILE A 5 18.10 -12.27 14.84
CA ILE A 5 17.51 -10.97 14.50
C ILE A 5 17.22 -10.98 13.00
N THR A 6 15.94 -11.10 12.62
CA THR A 6 15.57 -10.96 11.21
C THR A 6 15.45 -9.47 10.86
N GLY A 7 15.85 -9.05 9.67
CA GLY A 7 15.82 -7.63 9.29
C GLY A 7 16.89 -6.80 10.01
N GLY A 8 17.92 -7.48 10.53
CA GLY A 8 18.98 -6.87 11.34
C GLY A 8 19.92 -5.95 10.56
N ALA A 9 19.87 -5.92 9.22
CA ALA A 9 20.59 -4.93 8.42
C ALA A 9 19.77 -3.67 8.14
N GLY A 10 18.49 -3.62 8.56
CA GLY A 10 17.66 -2.42 8.51
C GLY A 10 18.00 -1.40 9.60
N PHE A 11 17.30 -0.26 9.62
CA PHE A 11 17.51 0.83 10.58
C PHE A 11 17.36 0.37 12.05
N ILE A 12 16.16 -0.05 12.45
CA ILE A 12 15.90 -0.41 13.86
C ILE A 12 16.60 -1.71 14.22
N GLY A 13 16.57 -2.71 13.33
CA GLY A 13 17.20 -4.01 13.55
C GLY A 13 18.71 -3.90 13.77
N SER A 14 19.42 -3.06 13.01
CA SER A 14 20.87 -2.88 13.21
C SER A 14 21.18 -2.15 14.52
N ASN A 15 20.40 -1.13 14.89
CA ASN A 15 20.56 -0.48 16.20
C ASN A 15 20.35 -1.47 17.35
N PHE A 16 19.36 -2.38 17.23
CA PHE A 16 19.17 -3.45 18.21
C PHE A 16 20.36 -4.43 18.26
N VAL A 17 20.94 -4.81 17.11
CA VAL A 17 22.16 -5.64 17.07
C VAL A 17 23.32 -4.95 17.81
N HIS A 18 23.55 -3.66 17.52
CA HIS A 18 24.58 -2.85 18.18
C HIS A 18 24.34 -2.75 19.69
N TYR A 19 23.10 -2.46 20.08
CA TYR A 19 22.69 -2.40 21.48
C TYR A 19 22.92 -3.74 22.19
N TRP A 20 22.50 -4.86 21.59
CA TRP A 20 22.60 -6.18 22.21
C TRP A 20 24.05 -6.59 22.44
N LEU A 21 24.95 -6.34 21.49
CA LEU A 21 26.38 -6.64 21.68
C LEU A 21 27.03 -5.80 22.78
N ARG A 22 26.55 -4.57 23.03
CA ARG A 22 27.04 -3.72 24.12
C ARG A 22 26.60 -4.24 25.48
N HIS A 23 25.35 -4.70 25.60
CA HIS A 23 24.73 -5.04 26.90
C HIS A 23 24.80 -6.54 27.24
N HIS A 24 24.90 -7.41 26.24
CA HIS A 24 24.95 -8.86 26.36
C HIS A 24 26.19 -9.45 25.67
N PRO A 25 27.42 -9.09 26.07
CA PRO A 25 28.64 -9.40 25.32
C PRO A 25 29.00 -10.90 25.25
N LYS A 26 28.37 -11.73 26.08
CA LYS A 26 28.55 -13.19 26.08
C LYS A 26 27.59 -13.92 25.13
N ASP A 27 26.60 -13.20 24.62
CA ASP A 27 25.58 -13.76 23.74
C ASP A 27 26.06 -13.81 22.29
N LYS A 28 25.46 -14.72 21.53
CA LYS A 28 25.73 -14.89 20.11
C LYS A 28 24.60 -14.28 19.31
N ILE A 29 24.92 -13.39 18.38
CA ILE A 29 23.94 -12.82 17.47
C ILE A 29 24.05 -13.48 16.11
N ARG A 30 22.89 -13.86 15.57
CA ARG A 30 22.72 -14.21 14.17
C ARG A 30 21.77 -13.21 13.53
N VAL A 31 22.15 -12.67 12.38
CA VAL A 31 21.30 -11.77 11.60
C VAL A 31 20.86 -12.50 10.34
N LEU A 32 19.55 -12.49 10.07
CA LEU A 32 18.98 -12.93 8.80
C LEU A 32 18.39 -11.71 8.09
N ASP A 33 18.89 -11.38 6.90
CA ASP A 33 18.38 -10.24 6.15
C ASP A 33 18.40 -10.50 4.64
N ALA A 34 17.33 -10.11 3.95
CA ALA A 34 17.22 -10.28 2.50
C ALA A 34 18.02 -9.22 1.71
N LEU A 35 18.46 -8.16 2.38
CA LEU A 35 19.09 -6.98 1.77
C LEU A 35 18.22 -6.38 0.67
N THR A 36 16.94 -6.16 0.99
CA THR A 36 16.01 -5.44 0.10
C THR A 36 16.33 -3.94 0.09
N TYR A 37 15.43 -3.09 -0.42
CA TYR A 37 15.63 -1.64 -0.53
C TYR A 37 16.09 -0.96 0.77
N ALA A 38 15.67 -1.48 1.93
CA ALA A 38 15.95 -0.92 3.26
C ALA A 38 17.03 -1.68 4.04
N GLY A 39 17.53 -2.81 3.51
CA GLY A 39 18.64 -3.54 4.13
C GLY A 39 19.97 -2.95 3.70
N ASN A 40 20.79 -2.53 4.67
CA ASN A 40 22.14 -2.01 4.41
C ASN A 40 23.16 -2.74 5.28
N TYR A 41 23.97 -3.61 4.65
CA TYR A 41 25.02 -4.34 5.36
C TYR A 41 26.08 -3.42 5.98
N GLU A 42 26.29 -2.21 5.44
CA GLU A 42 27.21 -1.23 6.03
C GLU A 42 26.83 -0.85 7.47
N ASN A 43 25.55 -0.99 7.85
CA ASN A 43 25.10 -0.79 9.23
C ASN A 43 25.76 -1.77 10.21
N LEU A 44 26.16 -2.94 9.75
CA LEU A 44 26.70 -4.04 10.57
C LEU A 44 28.19 -4.26 10.37
N ARG A 45 28.80 -3.59 9.38
CA ARG A 45 30.18 -3.86 8.94
C ARG A 45 31.21 -3.73 10.06
N SER A 46 31.04 -2.75 10.96
CA SER A 46 31.92 -2.53 12.10
C SER A 46 31.88 -3.64 13.16
N LEU A 47 30.87 -4.51 13.13
CA LEU A 47 30.72 -5.62 14.08
C LEU A 47 31.55 -6.85 13.67
N GLY A 48 31.86 -6.98 12.38
CA GLY A 48 32.70 -8.06 11.85
C GLY A 48 32.29 -9.45 12.34
N LYS A 49 33.24 -10.18 12.93
CA LYS A 49 33.05 -11.56 13.42
C LYS A 49 32.20 -11.68 14.69
N LYS A 50 31.74 -10.58 15.29
CA LYS A 50 30.86 -10.61 16.49
C LYS A 50 29.44 -11.09 16.16
N ILE A 51 29.06 -11.08 14.89
CA ILE A 51 27.77 -11.56 14.41
C ILE A 51 27.95 -12.65 13.36
N GLU A 52 26.96 -13.54 13.25
CA GLU A 52 26.79 -14.44 12.11
C GLU A 52 25.76 -13.83 11.16
N PHE A 53 26.17 -13.36 9.98
CA PHE A 53 25.25 -12.79 9.00
C PHE A 53 24.83 -13.84 7.97
N ILE A 54 23.52 -13.98 7.75
CA ILE A 54 22.92 -14.85 6.76
C ILE A 54 22.10 -13.98 5.81
N LYS A 55 22.51 -13.93 4.54
CA LYS A 55 21.67 -13.33 3.51
C LYS A 55 20.54 -14.29 3.18
N GLY A 56 19.30 -13.89 3.44
CA GLY A 56 18.14 -14.75 3.20
C GLY A 56 16.81 -14.07 3.47
N ASP A 57 15.79 -14.59 2.79
CA ASP A 57 14.40 -14.14 2.87
C ASP A 57 13.59 -15.02 3.83
N ILE A 58 12.79 -14.39 4.69
CA ILE A 58 11.89 -15.06 5.67
C ILE A 58 10.76 -15.84 5.00
N THR A 59 10.42 -15.53 3.74
CA THR A 59 9.43 -16.28 2.95
C THR A 59 9.99 -17.60 2.42
N ASN A 60 11.31 -17.79 2.48
CA ASN A 60 11.98 -18.99 2.00
C ASN A 60 12.40 -19.88 3.17
N ARG A 61 11.69 -21.01 3.34
CA ARG A 61 12.00 -22.01 4.39
C ARG A 61 13.43 -22.57 4.33
N GLY A 62 13.99 -22.66 3.13
CA GLY A 62 15.37 -23.11 2.92
C GLY A 62 16.40 -22.17 3.56
N HIS A 63 16.12 -20.86 3.58
CA HIS A 63 16.94 -19.87 4.28
C HIS A 63 16.72 -19.89 5.80
N LEU A 64 15.48 -20.13 6.24
CA LEU A 64 15.14 -20.14 7.67
C LEU A 64 15.74 -21.30 8.44
N ARG A 65 15.67 -22.53 7.90
CA ARG A 65 16.15 -23.75 8.59
C ARG A 65 17.59 -23.64 9.11
N PRO A 66 18.60 -23.23 8.32
CA PRO A 66 19.94 -23.02 8.85
C PRO A 66 19.99 -21.86 9.85
N ALA A 67 19.23 -20.78 9.61
CA ALA A 67 19.21 -19.62 10.49
C ALA A 67 18.66 -19.93 11.89
N LEU A 68 17.74 -20.89 12.02
CA LEU A 68 17.09 -21.26 13.28
C LEU A 68 17.89 -22.26 14.13
N LYS A 69 19.01 -22.81 13.63
CA LYS A 69 19.77 -23.84 14.36
C LYS A 69 20.33 -23.34 15.70
N GLY A 70 19.83 -23.92 16.79
CA GLY A 70 20.27 -23.64 18.16
C GLY A 70 20.03 -22.19 18.57
N VAL A 71 18.92 -21.61 18.12
CA VAL A 71 18.47 -20.25 18.47
C VAL A 71 17.60 -20.34 19.72
N ASP A 72 17.90 -19.51 20.71
CA ASP A 72 17.16 -19.43 21.98
C ASP A 72 16.03 -18.38 21.91
N ALA A 73 16.19 -17.35 21.08
CA ALA A 73 15.20 -16.30 20.88
C ALA A 73 15.23 -15.72 19.46
N ILE A 74 14.06 -15.36 18.94
CA ILE A 74 13.91 -14.59 17.70
C ILE A 74 13.39 -13.20 18.02
N VAL A 75 14.01 -12.19 17.41
CA VAL A 75 13.50 -10.80 17.37
C VAL A 75 13.23 -10.44 15.91
N HIS A 76 11.95 -10.33 15.58
CA HIS A 76 11.50 -10.27 14.20
C HIS A 76 11.26 -8.82 13.73
N TYR A 77 12.30 -8.18 13.18
CA TYR A 77 12.21 -6.84 12.55
C TYR A 77 11.97 -6.87 11.03
N ALA A 78 12.15 -8.01 10.36
CA ALA A 78 12.07 -8.09 8.89
C ALA A 78 10.66 -7.73 8.40
N ALA A 79 10.57 -6.66 7.60
CA ALA A 79 9.34 -6.18 7.00
C ALA A 79 9.64 -5.24 5.83
N GLU A 80 8.71 -5.12 4.89
CA GLU A 80 8.62 -3.96 4.00
C GLU A 80 7.84 -2.85 4.74
N THR A 81 8.37 -1.63 4.75
CA THR A 81 7.96 -0.58 5.74
C THR A 81 7.72 0.81 5.17
N HIS A 82 7.89 1.03 3.88
CA HIS A 82 7.74 2.37 3.30
C HIS A 82 6.30 2.58 2.82
N ALA A 83 5.51 3.36 3.57
CA ALA A 83 4.11 3.67 3.26
C ALA A 83 3.91 4.06 1.78
N ASP A 84 4.67 5.03 1.25
CA ASP A 84 4.52 5.41 -0.18
C ASP A 84 4.83 4.25 -1.15
N ARG A 85 5.79 3.36 -0.85
CA ARG A 85 6.09 2.20 -1.70
C ARG A 85 4.99 1.17 -1.65
N SER A 86 4.32 1.03 -0.51
CA SER A 86 3.22 0.08 -0.32
C SER A 86 2.03 0.37 -1.23
N VAL A 87 1.87 1.62 -1.67
CA VAL A 87 0.85 1.99 -2.68
C VAL A 87 1.21 1.46 -4.07
N PHE A 88 2.51 1.42 -4.41
CA PHE A 88 2.99 0.99 -5.73
C PHE A 88 3.21 -0.53 -5.83
N ASP A 89 3.55 -1.18 -4.73
CA ASP A 89 3.82 -2.62 -4.65
C ASP A 89 3.26 -3.23 -3.34
N PRO A 90 1.92 -3.25 -3.14
CA PRO A 90 1.32 -3.80 -1.93
C PRO A 90 1.56 -5.32 -1.78
N GLY A 91 1.81 -6.02 -2.89
CA GLY A 91 2.03 -7.47 -2.90
C GLY A 91 3.30 -7.88 -2.15
N SER A 92 4.41 -7.14 -2.31
CA SER A 92 5.63 -7.43 -1.56
C SER A 92 5.48 -7.18 -0.06
N PHE A 93 4.64 -6.22 0.35
CA PHE A 93 4.30 -5.97 1.75
C PHE A 93 3.50 -7.12 2.33
N TRP A 94 2.48 -7.62 1.63
CA TRP A 94 1.73 -8.79 2.10
C TRP A 94 2.62 -10.03 2.21
N ARG A 95 3.37 -10.34 1.15
CA ARG A 95 4.26 -11.51 1.10
C ARG A 95 5.30 -11.45 2.23
N THR A 96 5.95 -10.32 2.44
CA THR A 96 6.99 -10.20 3.47
C THR A 96 6.38 -10.15 4.87
N ASN A 97 5.41 -9.26 5.08
CA ASN A 97 4.93 -8.93 6.42
C ASN A 97 3.97 -10.00 6.95
N VAL A 98 3.08 -10.54 6.12
CA VAL A 98 2.06 -11.52 6.55
C VAL A 98 2.57 -12.94 6.33
N GLU A 99 2.83 -13.32 5.07
CA GLU A 99 3.23 -14.68 4.73
C GLU A 99 4.62 -15.01 5.30
N GLY A 100 5.59 -14.10 5.19
CA GLY A 100 6.91 -14.26 5.78
C GLY A 100 6.88 -14.45 7.30
N THR A 101 6.04 -13.68 8.01
CA THR A 101 5.83 -13.86 9.46
C THR A 101 5.26 -15.24 9.77
N LYS A 102 4.22 -15.68 9.04
CA LYS A 102 3.62 -17.01 9.20
C LYS A 102 4.66 -18.13 8.99
N ILE A 103 5.42 -18.05 7.91
CA ILE A 103 6.46 -19.05 7.58
C ILE A 103 7.55 -19.07 8.67
N LEU A 104 7.97 -17.91 9.17
CA LEU A 104 8.95 -17.80 10.24
C LEU A 104 8.44 -18.42 11.55
N LEU A 105 7.19 -18.16 11.94
CA LEU A 105 6.56 -18.76 13.13
C LEU A 105 6.52 -20.30 13.03
N GLU A 106 6.06 -20.82 11.89
CA GLU A 106 5.97 -22.27 11.66
C GLU A 106 7.35 -22.95 11.72
N GLU A 107 8.38 -22.38 11.09
CA GLU A 107 9.73 -22.95 11.16
C GLU A 107 10.36 -22.77 12.54
N ALA A 108 10.09 -21.66 13.25
CA ALA A 108 10.55 -21.44 14.61
C ALA A 108 9.94 -22.45 15.60
N GLN A 109 8.65 -22.76 15.46
CA GLN A 109 7.98 -23.79 16.25
C GLN A 109 8.60 -25.18 15.99
N LYS A 110 8.82 -25.55 14.72
CA LYS A 110 9.49 -26.82 14.36
C LYS A 110 10.91 -26.90 14.93
N ALA A 111 11.64 -25.79 14.92
CA ALA A 111 12.96 -25.68 15.52
C ALA A 111 12.93 -25.59 17.06
N LYS A 112 11.74 -25.57 17.67
CA LYS A 112 11.50 -25.47 19.11
C LYS A 112 12.18 -24.23 19.71
N VAL A 113 12.13 -23.10 19.01
CA VAL A 113 12.69 -21.85 19.52
C VAL A 113 11.91 -21.43 20.78
N PRO A 114 12.58 -21.26 21.93
CA PRO A 114 11.91 -20.96 23.20
C PRO A 114 11.16 -19.63 23.24
N ARG A 115 11.66 -18.59 22.54
CA ARG A 115 11.13 -17.23 22.62
C ARG A 115 11.00 -16.58 21.25
N PHE A 116 9.86 -15.97 20.97
CA PHE A 116 9.61 -15.18 19.77
C PHE A 116 9.09 -13.79 20.13
N HIS A 117 9.70 -12.76 19.57
CA HIS A 117 9.24 -11.38 19.71
C HIS A 117 8.97 -10.76 18.34
N HIS A 118 7.72 -10.36 18.10
CA HIS A 118 7.27 -9.70 16.87
C HIS A 118 7.32 -8.18 17.03
N ILE A 119 8.01 -7.51 16.11
CA ILE A 119 8.07 -6.04 16.09
C ILE A 119 7.01 -5.52 15.14
N SER A 120 6.13 -4.67 15.64
CA SER A 120 5.05 -4.01 14.90
C SER A 120 5.09 -2.50 15.10
N THR A 121 4.04 -1.81 14.65
CA THR A 121 3.98 -0.35 14.52
C THR A 121 2.70 0.21 15.15
N ASP A 122 2.69 1.48 15.53
CA ASP A 122 1.48 2.19 15.97
C ASP A 122 0.47 2.44 14.83
N GLU A 123 0.94 2.50 13.58
CA GLU A 123 0.09 2.69 12.39
C GLU A 123 -1.02 1.65 12.24
N VAL A 124 -0.89 0.46 12.85
CA VAL A 124 -1.94 -0.58 12.81
C VAL A 124 -3.23 -0.13 13.52
N MET A 125 -3.16 0.86 14.41
CA MET A 125 -4.31 1.40 15.13
C MET A 125 -5.05 2.50 14.34
N GLY A 126 -4.50 2.95 13.21
CA GLY A 126 -5.08 4.04 12.42
C GLY A 126 -4.73 5.41 12.98
N GLU A 127 -5.57 6.41 12.74
CA GLU A 127 -5.31 7.80 13.12
C GLU A 127 -6.16 8.27 14.31
N LEU A 128 -5.59 9.16 15.13
CA LEU A 128 -6.31 9.92 16.13
C LEU A 128 -6.66 11.32 15.60
N PRO A 129 -7.76 11.95 16.07
CA PRO A 129 -8.02 13.35 15.81
C PRO A 129 -6.89 14.22 16.39
N LEU A 130 -6.49 15.24 15.64
CA LEU A 130 -5.33 16.08 15.98
C LEU A 130 -5.47 16.77 17.35
N ASP A 131 -6.66 17.25 17.67
CA ASP A 131 -6.95 18.00 18.90
C ASP A 131 -7.40 17.09 20.07
N SER A 132 -7.37 15.77 19.87
CA SER A 132 -7.75 14.78 20.90
C SER A 132 -6.62 14.53 21.90
N LYS A 133 -7.00 14.31 23.17
CA LYS A 133 -6.09 13.83 24.23
C LYS A 133 -5.96 12.30 24.25
N GLU A 134 -6.73 11.60 23.42
CA GLU A 134 -6.69 10.16 23.33
C GLU A 134 -5.29 9.66 22.95
N ARG A 135 -4.99 8.44 23.37
CA ARG A 135 -3.75 7.74 23.09
C ARG A 135 -4.07 6.28 22.82
N PHE A 136 -3.25 5.67 21.97
CA PHE A 136 -3.34 4.24 21.69
C PHE A 136 -2.92 3.44 22.92
N THR A 137 -3.71 2.42 23.22
CA THR A 137 -3.43 1.43 24.25
C THR A 137 -3.43 0.04 23.61
N GLU A 138 -3.01 -0.99 24.32
CA GLU A 138 -3.11 -2.38 23.85
C GLU A 138 -4.56 -2.83 23.57
N LYS A 139 -5.56 -2.08 24.08
CA LYS A 139 -6.99 -2.33 23.84
C LYS A 139 -7.53 -1.60 22.63
N THR A 140 -6.76 -0.70 22.02
CA THR A 140 -7.20 0.04 20.84
C THR A 140 -7.40 -0.93 19.65
N PRO A 141 -8.58 -0.92 19.00
CA PRO A 141 -8.82 -1.75 17.83
C PRO A 141 -7.86 -1.41 16.69
N TYR A 142 -7.49 -2.41 15.90
CA TYR A 142 -6.73 -2.17 14.68
C TYR A 142 -7.66 -1.60 13.61
N ALA A 143 -7.35 -0.39 13.16
CA ALA A 143 -8.15 0.35 12.19
C ALA A 143 -7.25 1.14 11.22
N PRO A 144 -6.27 0.50 10.57
CA PRO A 144 -5.39 1.20 9.63
C PRO A 144 -6.20 1.78 8.48
N ARG A 145 -5.78 2.93 7.94
CA ARG A 145 -6.49 3.53 6.82
C ARG A 145 -6.48 2.60 5.60
N PRO A 146 -7.59 2.55 4.82
CA PRO A 146 -7.67 1.70 3.62
C PRO A 146 -6.62 2.04 2.54
N ASP A 147 -6.11 3.27 2.54
CA ASP A 147 -5.10 3.79 1.61
C ASP A 147 -3.66 3.65 2.13
N ASN A 148 -3.43 2.92 3.23
CA ASN A 148 -2.11 2.57 3.77
C ASN A 148 -1.88 1.04 3.79
N PRO A 149 -1.50 0.43 2.64
CA PRO A 149 -1.26 -1.02 2.55
C PRO A 149 -0.17 -1.53 3.49
N TYR A 150 0.82 -0.70 3.85
CA TYR A 150 1.83 -1.04 4.85
C TYR A 150 1.18 -1.33 6.22
N ALA A 151 0.42 -0.38 6.75
CA ALA A 151 -0.22 -0.52 8.05
C ALA A 151 -1.20 -1.70 8.08
N ILE A 152 -1.94 -1.91 6.98
CA ILE A 152 -2.81 -3.09 6.81
C ILE A 152 -2.00 -4.39 6.92
N SER A 153 -0.92 -4.53 6.15
CA SER A 153 -0.10 -5.75 6.17
C SER A 153 0.53 -6.02 7.55
N LYS A 154 0.88 -4.98 8.31
CA LYS A 154 1.38 -5.12 9.68
C LYS A 154 0.28 -5.51 10.66
N ALA A 155 -0.93 -4.95 10.51
CA ALA A 155 -2.08 -5.34 11.32
C ALA A 155 -2.45 -6.82 11.10
N GLU A 156 -2.39 -7.31 9.86
CA GLU A 156 -2.64 -8.74 9.57
C GLU A 156 -1.50 -9.64 10.08
N ALA A 157 -0.24 -9.21 9.99
CA ALA A 157 0.89 -9.93 10.59
C ALA A 157 0.71 -10.12 12.10
N ASP A 158 0.31 -9.06 12.81
CA ASP A 158 0.01 -9.12 14.24
C ASP A 158 -1.13 -10.10 14.55
N ARG A 159 -2.18 -10.17 13.71
CA ARG A 159 -3.26 -11.16 13.86
C ARG A 159 -2.74 -12.58 13.69
N VAL A 160 -1.95 -12.84 12.66
CA VAL A 160 -1.28 -14.14 12.44
C VAL A 160 -0.47 -14.54 13.68
N VAL A 161 0.31 -13.61 14.25
CA VAL A 161 1.13 -13.87 15.45
C VAL A 161 0.26 -14.20 16.67
N ARG A 162 -0.83 -13.45 16.89
CA ARG A 162 -1.76 -13.67 18.00
C ARG A 162 -2.48 -15.01 17.87
N ASP A 163 -2.93 -15.38 16.68
CA ASP A 163 -3.64 -16.63 16.45
C ASP A 163 -2.69 -17.83 16.56
N PHE A 164 -1.46 -17.71 16.05
CA PHE A 164 -0.44 -18.74 16.22
C PHE A 164 -0.13 -18.99 17.71
N TYR A 165 -0.07 -17.93 18.54
CA TYR A 165 0.04 -18.10 19.99
C TYR A 165 -1.13 -18.90 20.58
N LYS A 166 -2.38 -18.54 20.25
CA LYS A 166 -3.58 -19.22 20.77
C LYS A 166 -3.61 -20.71 20.38
N GLU A 167 -3.19 -21.02 19.15
CA GLU A 167 -3.22 -22.38 18.62
C GLU A 167 -2.09 -23.26 19.19
N THR A 168 -0.92 -22.68 19.44
CA THR A 168 0.29 -23.46 19.70
C THR A 168 0.86 -23.33 21.12
N GLY A 169 0.49 -22.28 21.84
CA GLY A 169 1.09 -21.92 23.14
C GLY A 169 2.57 -21.53 23.05
N MET A 170 3.15 -21.33 21.87
CA MET A 170 4.54 -20.89 21.70
C MET A 170 4.77 -19.55 22.42
N PHE A 171 5.87 -19.39 23.16
CA PHE A 171 6.11 -18.13 23.89
C PHE A 171 6.37 -16.97 22.91
N ILE A 172 5.31 -16.23 22.64
CA ILE A 172 5.28 -15.11 21.70
C ILE A 172 4.97 -13.82 22.45
N THR A 173 5.61 -12.72 22.05
CA THR A 173 5.25 -11.35 22.47
C THR A 173 5.20 -10.45 21.25
N ILE A 174 4.41 -9.39 21.31
CA ILE A 174 4.33 -8.35 20.27
C ILE A 174 4.70 -7.01 20.88
N SER A 175 5.39 -6.15 20.13
CA SER A 175 5.49 -4.73 20.48
C SER A 175 5.01 -3.83 19.35
N ASN A 176 4.23 -2.79 19.67
CA ASN A 176 3.87 -1.74 18.73
C ASN A 176 4.59 -0.45 19.15
N CYS A 177 5.52 0.03 18.34
CA CYS A 177 6.35 1.18 18.68
C CYS A 177 6.02 2.40 17.81
N SER A 178 6.27 3.59 18.37
CA SER A 178 6.13 4.89 17.70
C SER A 178 7.29 5.19 16.74
N ASN A 179 7.31 6.40 16.16
CA ASN A 179 8.28 6.81 15.17
C ASN A 179 9.71 6.85 15.74
N ASN A 180 10.52 5.92 15.27
CA ASN A 180 11.92 5.83 15.66
C ASN A 180 12.77 6.89 14.94
N TYR A 181 13.76 7.45 15.63
CA TYR A 181 14.82 8.29 15.06
C TYR A 181 16.18 7.95 15.69
N GLY A 182 17.26 8.16 14.95
CA GLY A 182 18.62 7.88 15.42
C GLY A 182 19.60 7.46 14.31
N PRO A 183 20.79 6.97 14.69
CA PRO A 183 21.81 6.44 13.78
C PRO A 183 21.28 5.43 12.77
N TYR A 184 21.84 5.38 11.57
CA TYR A 184 21.50 4.42 10.51
C TYR A 184 20.08 4.54 9.92
N GLN A 185 19.33 5.61 10.23
CA GLN A 185 18.05 5.88 9.55
C GLN A 185 18.31 6.35 8.11
N PHE A 186 17.59 5.81 7.13
CA PHE A 186 17.79 6.21 5.74
C PHE A 186 17.44 7.70 5.52
N PRO A 187 18.19 8.43 4.69
CA PRO A 187 18.04 9.88 4.52
C PRO A 187 16.70 10.32 3.91
N GLU A 188 15.87 9.40 3.42
CA GLU A 188 14.50 9.68 2.95
C GLU A 188 13.47 9.86 4.08
N LYS A 189 13.79 9.40 5.29
CA LYS A 189 12.90 9.54 6.46
C LYS A 189 12.96 10.96 7.00
N TYR A 190 11.91 11.37 7.72
CA TYR A 190 11.68 12.77 8.08
C TYR A 190 12.87 13.42 8.79
N VAL A 191 13.26 12.94 9.97
CA VAL A 191 14.41 13.47 10.73
C VAL A 191 15.70 13.53 9.90
N PRO A 192 16.19 12.44 9.30
CA PRO A 192 17.46 12.47 8.59
C PRO A 192 17.41 13.27 7.29
N LEU A 193 16.26 13.37 6.62
CA LEU A 193 16.08 14.28 5.49
C LEU A 193 16.37 15.72 5.89
N LEU A 194 15.78 16.19 6.99
CA LEU A 194 16.00 17.56 7.48
C LEU A 194 17.48 17.77 7.84
N VAL A 195 18.05 16.85 8.62
CA VAL A 195 19.45 16.95 9.07
C VAL A 195 20.41 16.98 7.89
N THR A 196 20.31 16.02 6.98
CA THR A 196 21.24 15.92 5.84
C THR A 196 21.03 17.06 4.85
N ASN A 197 19.80 17.56 4.64
CA ASN A 197 19.56 18.74 3.82
C ASN A 197 20.31 19.95 4.38
N LEU A 198 20.22 20.20 5.69
CA LEU A 198 20.87 21.35 6.32
C LEU A 198 22.41 21.25 6.26
N ILE A 199 22.96 20.03 6.31
CA ILE A 199 24.39 19.76 6.09
C ILE A 199 24.79 20.17 4.66
N ASP A 200 24.00 19.79 3.66
CA ASP A 200 24.28 20.08 2.24
C ASP A 200 23.84 21.49 1.78
N GLY A 201 23.34 22.33 2.69
CA GLY A 201 22.90 23.68 2.36
C GLY A 201 21.51 23.81 1.74
N TYR A 202 20.69 22.75 1.79
CA TYR A 202 19.27 22.78 1.42
C TYR A 202 18.37 23.20 2.58
N LYS A 203 17.18 23.72 2.25
CA LYS A 203 16.12 23.98 3.24
C LYS A 203 15.54 22.66 3.78
N ALA A 204 14.96 22.72 4.97
CA ALA A 204 14.28 21.64 5.67
C ALA A 204 12.79 21.55 5.22
N PRO A 205 12.39 20.56 4.40
CA PRO A 205 11.02 20.44 3.91
C PRO A 205 10.04 19.92 4.97
N VAL A 206 8.94 20.64 5.18
CA VAL A 206 7.84 20.25 6.07
C VAL A 206 6.59 19.99 5.22
N HIS A 207 6.02 18.78 5.29
CA HIS A 207 4.88 18.39 4.47
C HIS A 207 3.56 18.95 5.00
N GLY A 208 2.72 19.41 4.09
CA GLY A 208 1.39 19.94 4.39
C GLY A 208 1.47 21.21 5.24
N ASP A 209 0.64 21.28 6.27
CA ASP A 209 0.64 22.34 7.28
C ASP A 209 1.64 22.09 8.43
N GLY A 210 2.39 20.99 8.40
CA GLY A 210 3.31 20.58 9.46
C GLY A 210 2.66 20.19 10.79
N ARG A 211 1.31 20.14 10.85
CA ARG A 211 0.55 19.86 12.09
C ARG A 211 0.43 18.39 12.42
N HIS A 212 0.81 17.49 11.50
CA HIS A 212 0.84 16.05 11.75
C HIS A 212 1.66 15.73 13.00
N VAL A 213 1.09 14.97 13.93
CA VAL A 213 1.71 14.62 15.21
C VAL A 213 2.18 13.17 15.18
N ARG A 214 3.40 12.95 15.67
CA ARG A 214 3.99 11.63 15.88
C ARG A 214 4.63 11.60 17.27
N ASP A 215 4.57 10.45 17.95
CA ASP A 215 5.44 10.18 19.10
C ASP A 215 6.82 9.78 18.60
N TRP A 216 7.87 10.45 19.10
CA TRP A 216 9.25 10.28 18.64
C TRP A 216 10.11 9.61 19.70
N ILE A 217 10.58 8.41 19.39
CA ILE A 217 11.42 7.60 20.27
C ILE A 217 12.83 7.40 19.69
N HIS A 218 13.85 7.53 20.54
CA HIS A 218 15.23 7.25 20.13
C HIS A 218 15.43 5.74 19.96
N THR A 219 16.21 5.30 18.97
CA THR A 219 16.41 3.87 18.70
C THR A 219 16.99 3.09 19.87
N ASP A 220 17.83 3.70 20.70
CA ASP A 220 18.36 3.04 21.91
C ASP A 220 17.25 2.78 22.94
N ASP A 221 16.25 3.67 23.07
CA ASP A 221 15.10 3.45 23.96
C ASP A 221 14.18 2.33 23.48
N HIS A 222 13.96 2.25 22.16
CA HIS A 222 13.24 1.12 21.58
C HIS A 222 14.02 -0.19 21.78
N ALA A 223 15.34 -0.20 21.61
CA ALA A 223 16.16 -1.38 21.85
C ALA A 223 16.11 -1.85 23.32
N ARG A 224 16.18 -0.92 24.28
CA ARG A 224 15.98 -1.17 25.73
C ARG A 224 14.60 -1.76 26.03
N ALA A 225 13.56 -1.24 25.39
CA ALA A 225 12.19 -1.74 25.54
C ALA A 225 12.09 -3.21 25.08
N VAL A 226 12.60 -3.52 23.89
CA VAL A 226 12.57 -4.87 23.33
C VAL A 226 13.39 -5.85 24.17
N ASP A 227 14.57 -5.45 24.65
CA ASP A 227 15.39 -6.24 25.56
C ASP A 227 14.61 -6.58 26.85
N LEU A 228 13.95 -5.59 27.45
CA LEU A 228 13.15 -5.80 28.64
C LEU A 228 11.94 -6.71 28.39
N ILE A 229 11.29 -6.58 27.22
CA ILE A 229 10.20 -7.49 26.80
C ILE A 229 10.73 -8.91 26.65
N LEU A 230 11.91 -9.14 26.07
CA LEU A 230 12.49 -10.47 25.94
C LEU A 230 12.76 -11.11 27.31
N GLN A 231 13.21 -10.31 28.29
CA GLN A 231 13.54 -10.80 29.63
C GLN A 231 12.30 -11.04 30.51
N LYS A 232 11.32 -10.13 30.46
CA LYS A 232 10.23 -10.05 31.46
C LYS A 232 8.82 -10.12 30.86
N GLY A 233 8.68 -9.98 29.55
CA GLY A 233 7.37 -9.98 28.89
C GLY A 233 6.64 -11.31 29.07
N LYS A 234 5.32 -11.23 29.27
CA LYS A 234 4.43 -12.40 29.47
C LYS A 234 4.01 -13.01 28.11
N PRO A 235 3.79 -14.33 28.02
CA PRO A 235 3.44 -14.97 26.76
C PRO A 235 2.06 -14.52 26.27
N GLY A 236 1.94 -14.27 24.96
CA GLY A 236 0.72 -13.79 24.31
C GLY A 236 0.48 -12.29 24.40
N GLU A 237 1.24 -11.58 25.24
CA GLU A 237 1.01 -10.15 25.47
C GLU A 237 1.57 -9.27 24.35
N THR A 238 0.85 -8.17 24.12
CA THR A 238 1.31 -7.01 23.33
C THR A 238 1.76 -5.91 24.28
N TYR A 239 2.84 -5.21 23.96
CA TYR A 239 3.33 -4.03 24.70
C TYR A 239 3.50 -2.84 23.76
N LEU A 240 2.82 -1.73 24.03
CA LEU A 240 3.03 -0.49 23.29
C LEU A 240 4.26 0.25 23.82
N ILE A 241 5.09 0.78 22.91
CA ILE A 241 6.37 1.44 23.22
C ILE A 241 6.33 2.87 22.67
N GLY A 242 6.11 3.85 23.56
CA GLY A 242 6.08 5.28 23.27
C GLY A 242 6.94 6.09 24.25
N ALA A 243 7.49 7.21 23.80
CA ALA A 243 8.39 8.05 24.62
C ALA A 243 7.67 9.23 25.30
N GLU A 244 6.34 9.27 25.22
CA GLU A 244 5.49 10.41 25.60
C GLU A 244 5.90 11.72 24.92
N ASN A 245 6.45 11.61 23.73
CA ASN A 245 7.04 12.70 22.98
C ASN A 245 6.23 12.93 21.69
N ASP A 246 4.91 12.95 21.81
CA ASP A 246 4.01 13.33 20.72
C ASP A 246 4.19 14.81 20.37
N ARG A 247 4.77 15.07 19.19
CA ARG A 247 5.13 16.41 18.70
C ARG A 247 4.67 16.61 17.25
N PRO A 248 4.20 17.82 16.89
CA PRO A 248 3.98 18.18 15.50
C PRO A 248 5.28 18.10 14.69
N ASN A 249 5.19 17.71 13.43
CA ASN A 249 6.32 17.69 12.51
C ASN A 249 7.01 19.05 12.40
N ALA A 250 6.24 20.15 12.35
CA ALA A 250 6.79 21.51 12.35
C ALA A 250 7.71 21.78 13.54
N TYR A 251 7.32 21.36 14.75
CA TYR A 251 8.13 21.50 15.96
C TYR A 251 9.47 20.76 15.82
N VAL A 252 9.44 19.52 15.32
CA VAL A 252 10.67 18.73 15.11
C VAL A 252 11.61 19.42 14.12
N ALA A 253 11.06 19.98 13.02
CA ALA A 253 11.85 20.73 12.06
C ALA A 253 12.47 21.99 12.65
N GLU A 254 11.71 22.77 13.43
CA GLU A 254 12.21 23.94 14.15
C GLU A 254 13.35 23.58 15.10
N ARG A 255 13.22 22.50 15.88
CA ARG A 255 14.30 22.03 16.76
C ARG A 255 15.54 21.63 15.98
N ILE A 256 15.41 20.84 14.90
CA ILE A 256 16.55 20.41 14.09
C ILE A 256 17.26 21.61 13.43
N VAL A 257 16.50 22.56 12.89
CA VAL A 257 17.04 23.79 12.29
C VAL A 257 17.82 24.61 13.32
N TYR A 258 17.22 24.84 14.49
CA TYR A 258 17.84 25.55 15.60
C TYR A 258 19.13 24.87 16.08
N LEU A 259 19.07 23.55 16.35
CA LEU A 259 20.22 22.75 16.81
C LEU A 259 21.32 22.62 15.74
N SER A 260 20.98 22.87 14.47
CA SER A 260 21.94 22.96 13.37
C SER A 260 22.58 24.35 13.23
N GLY A 261 22.24 25.30 14.10
CA GLY A 261 22.76 26.67 14.08
C GLY A 261 22.11 27.56 13.01
N LYS A 262 20.87 27.25 12.61
CA LYS A 262 20.11 27.96 11.57
C LYS A 262 18.80 28.51 12.15
N ASP A 263 18.20 29.47 11.45
CA ASP A 263 16.92 30.08 11.84
C ASP A 263 15.73 29.56 11.01
N ALA A 264 14.51 29.94 11.40
CA ALA A 264 13.26 29.47 10.80
C ALA A 264 13.14 29.72 9.28
N SER A 265 13.90 30.65 8.68
CA SER A 265 13.92 30.88 7.24
C SER A 265 14.45 29.67 6.44
N TRP A 266 15.13 28.74 7.10
CA TRP A 266 15.59 27.46 6.54
C TRP A 266 14.50 26.40 6.47
N ILE A 267 13.30 26.66 6.98
CA ILE A 267 12.14 25.78 6.83
C ILE A 267 11.41 26.11 5.52
N LYS A 268 10.97 25.09 4.78
CA LYS A 268 10.15 25.22 3.58
C LYS A 268 8.94 24.30 3.71
N TYR A 269 7.73 24.84 3.65
CA TYR A 269 6.53 24.02 3.57
C TYR A 269 6.35 23.50 2.14
N VAL A 270 6.00 22.23 2.00
CA VAL A 270 5.86 21.52 0.73
C VAL A 270 4.52 20.77 0.69
N PRO A 271 3.98 20.43 -0.50
CA PRO A 271 2.72 19.71 -0.60
C PRO A 271 2.72 18.44 0.25
N ASP A 272 1.55 18.13 0.82
CA ASP A 272 1.39 16.99 1.72
C ASP A 272 1.62 15.64 1.02
N ARG A 273 1.75 14.60 1.84
CA ARG A 273 1.83 13.21 1.38
C ARG A 273 0.43 12.61 1.28
N HIS A 274 0.28 11.67 0.35
CA HIS A 274 -0.92 10.84 0.28
C HIS A 274 -0.96 9.92 1.52
N SER A 275 -2.14 9.63 2.05
CA SER A 275 -2.32 8.73 3.21
C SER A 275 -1.52 9.13 4.46
N ASN A 276 -1.46 10.42 4.79
CA ASN A 276 -0.73 10.94 5.94
C ASN A 276 -1.64 11.10 7.18
N ASP A 277 -1.64 10.11 8.07
CA ASP A 277 -2.46 10.12 9.28
C ASP A 277 -2.19 11.34 10.16
N ARG A 278 -3.25 11.93 10.72
CA ARG A 278 -3.13 13.22 11.42
C ARG A 278 -2.33 13.13 12.72
N ARG A 279 -2.58 12.12 13.55
CA ARG A 279 -1.92 12.00 14.85
C ARG A 279 -1.74 10.54 15.28
N TYR A 280 -0.53 10.22 15.69
CA TYR A 280 -0.21 9.03 16.47
C TYR A 280 0.32 9.44 17.84
N ALA A 281 -0.19 8.80 18.89
CA ALA A 281 0.27 8.99 20.25
C ALA A 281 0.02 7.71 21.05
N ILE A 282 1.04 7.23 21.73
CA ILE A 282 1.00 5.98 22.49
C ILE A 282 0.83 6.28 23.98
N ASP A 283 0.02 5.47 24.65
CA ASP A 283 0.04 5.28 26.09
C ASP A 283 0.91 4.06 26.40
N ALA A 284 2.07 4.30 27.03
CA ALA A 284 3.04 3.26 27.37
C ALA A 284 2.87 2.73 28.81
N THR A 285 1.76 3.03 29.48
CA THR A 285 1.53 2.68 30.90
C THR A 285 1.75 1.19 31.15
N LYS A 286 1.25 0.31 30.27
CA LYS A 286 1.37 -1.13 30.47
C LYS A 286 2.82 -1.61 30.55
N ILE A 287 3.69 -1.22 29.62
CA ILE A 287 5.10 -1.66 29.64
C ILE A 287 5.86 -1.05 30.83
N ILE A 288 5.48 0.16 31.26
CA ILE A 288 6.04 0.82 32.44
C ILE A 288 5.66 0.04 33.70
N GLU A 289 4.38 -0.28 33.89
CA GLU A 289 3.88 -0.96 35.09
C GLU A 289 4.28 -2.45 35.13
N ASP A 290 4.12 -3.18 34.02
CA ASP A 290 4.41 -4.61 33.98
C ASP A 290 5.91 -4.92 34.03
N LEU A 291 6.73 -4.14 33.32
CA LEU A 291 8.13 -4.50 33.07
C LEU A 291 9.13 -3.53 33.74
N GLY A 292 8.68 -2.35 34.13
CA GLY A 292 9.51 -1.27 34.67
C GLY A 292 10.22 -0.44 33.60
N TRP A 293 9.75 -0.48 32.34
CA TRP A 293 10.38 0.29 31.26
C TRP A 293 10.15 1.79 31.45
N LYS A 294 11.14 2.62 31.12
CA LYS A 294 11.00 4.08 31.00
C LYS A 294 11.95 4.61 29.91
N PRO A 295 11.54 5.58 29.08
CA PRO A 295 12.43 6.18 28.09
C PRO A 295 13.54 6.98 28.79
N GLU A 296 14.79 6.80 28.38
CA GLU A 296 15.92 7.61 28.82
C GLU A 296 15.98 8.95 28.08
N VAL A 297 15.52 8.96 26.82
CA VAL A 297 15.34 10.14 25.96
C VAL A 297 13.86 10.49 25.89
N SER A 298 13.32 10.95 27.02
CA SER A 298 11.94 11.43 27.13
C SER A 298 11.73 12.79 26.44
N ARG A 299 10.48 13.28 26.47
CA ARG A 299 10.07 14.59 25.94
C ARG A 299 11.00 15.77 26.28
N ASP A 300 11.53 15.81 27.49
CA ASP A 300 12.40 16.91 27.97
C ASP A 300 13.85 16.78 27.48
N LYS A 301 14.28 15.57 27.14
CA LYS A 301 15.62 15.25 26.61
C LYS A 301 15.61 15.07 25.10
N PHE A 302 14.49 15.37 24.44
CA PHE A 302 14.37 15.18 23.00
C PHE A 302 15.43 15.96 22.20
N ASP A 303 15.76 17.18 22.64
CA ASP A 303 16.84 17.96 22.03
C ASP A 303 18.20 17.27 22.11
N ASP A 304 18.49 16.54 23.18
CA ASP A 304 19.77 15.83 23.34
C ASP A 304 19.83 14.62 22.40
N GLY A 305 18.73 13.88 22.27
CA GLY A 305 18.61 12.82 21.25
C GLY A 305 18.75 13.38 19.82
N LEU A 306 18.16 14.55 19.53
CA LEU A 306 18.33 15.22 18.25
C LEU A 306 19.78 15.69 18.02
N LYS A 307 20.45 16.24 19.04
CA LYS A 307 21.87 16.63 18.95
C LYS A 307 22.77 15.42 18.67
N GLU A 308 22.53 14.30 19.35
CA GLU A 308 23.25 13.04 19.10
C GLU A 308 23.03 12.59 17.65
N THR A 309 21.78 12.56 17.20
CA THR A 309 21.41 12.17 15.84
C THR A 309 22.08 13.09 14.81
N ILE A 310 21.98 14.42 14.97
CA ILE A 310 22.65 15.42 14.11
C ILE A 310 24.17 15.19 14.09
N GLY A 311 24.78 15.02 15.26
CA GLY A 311 26.20 14.75 15.41
C GLY A 311 26.62 13.46 14.71
N TRP A 312 25.78 12.43 14.74
CA TRP A 312 26.02 11.18 14.02
C TRP A 312 26.00 11.38 12.51
N TYR A 313 25.00 12.05 11.93
CA TYR A 313 24.97 12.30 10.48
C TYR A 313 26.14 13.16 10.00
N LYS A 314 26.57 14.16 10.80
CA LYS A 314 27.77 14.97 10.50
C LYS A 314 29.06 14.16 10.45
N LYS A 315 29.17 13.10 11.27
CA LYS A 315 30.37 12.26 11.36
C LYS A 315 30.36 11.06 10.40
N ASN A 316 29.23 10.76 9.77
CA ASN A 316 29.03 9.54 8.98
C ASN A 316 28.54 9.88 7.57
N GLU A 317 29.09 10.92 6.94
CA GLU A 317 28.75 11.30 5.57
C GLU A 317 28.96 10.18 4.56
N ASP A 318 30.05 9.43 4.70
CA ASP A 318 30.35 8.27 3.87
C ASP A 318 29.29 7.17 3.95
N TRP A 319 28.51 7.14 5.05
CA TRP A 319 27.41 6.19 5.19
C TRP A 319 26.14 6.67 4.47
N TRP A 320 25.70 7.92 4.66
CA TRP A 320 24.40 8.37 4.12
C TRP A 320 24.48 8.98 2.72
N ARG A 321 25.62 9.57 2.31
CA ARG A 321 25.76 10.19 0.98
C ARG A 321 25.49 9.19 -0.15
N PRO A 322 26.04 7.95 -0.12
CA PRO A 322 25.70 6.94 -1.13
C PRO A 322 24.23 6.53 -1.13
N LEU A 323 23.50 6.74 -0.03
CA LEU A 323 22.09 6.35 0.08
C LEU A 323 21.12 7.38 -0.51
N LEU A 324 21.59 8.58 -0.85
CA LEU A 324 20.79 9.60 -1.55
C LEU A 324 20.45 9.17 -2.99
N GLN A 325 21.30 8.34 -3.58
CA GLN A 325 21.11 7.73 -4.89
C GLN A 325 21.43 6.25 -4.81
N ARG A 326 20.40 5.40 -4.77
CA ARG A 326 20.59 3.96 -4.62
C ARG A 326 19.84 3.19 -5.70
N ARG A 327 20.40 2.06 -6.10
CA ARG A 327 19.73 1.12 -7.00
C ARG A 327 18.88 0.16 -6.16
N ALA A 328 17.58 0.16 -6.38
CA ALA A 328 16.66 -0.83 -5.83
C ALA A 328 16.33 -1.88 -6.88
N LEU A 329 16.34 -3.14 -6.46
CA LEU A 329 15.78 -4.23 -7.23
C LEU A 329 14.29 -4.34 -6.89
N ILE A 330 13.44 -4.23 -7.90
CA ILE A 330 12.01 -4.48 -7.83
C ILE A 330 11.77 -5.82 -8.52
N SER A 331 11.36 -6.81 -7.75
CA SER A 331 11.12 -8.18 -8.23
C SER A 331 9.62 -8.42 -8.35
N ASN A 332 9.15 -8.79 -9.55
CA ASN A 332 7.79 -9.27 -9.79
C ASN A 332 7.86 -10.70 -10.35
N GLY A 333 7.76 -11.69 -9.48
CA GLY A 333 8.03 -13.09 -9.83
C GLY A 333 9.47 -13.27 -10.31
N ASP A 334 9.65 -13.83 -11.50
CA ASP A 334 10.96 -14.02 -12.13
C ASP A 334 11.53 -12.74 -12.76
N ASN A 335 10.73 -11.67 -12.88
CA ASN A 335 11.15 -10.43 -13.51
C ASN A 335 11.79 -9.48 -12.50
N ASN A 336 13.07 -9.19 -12.70
CA ASN A 336 13.87 -8.28 -11.90
C ASN A 336 14.09 -6.96 -12.65
N VAL A 337 13.48 -5.87 -12.18
CA VAL A 337 13.68 -4.53 -12.72
C VAL A 337 14.46 -3.69 -11.73
N PHE A 338 15.47 -2.96 -12.21
CA PHE A 338 16.24 -2.06 -11.37
C PHE A 338 15.71 -0.64 -11.48
N ALA A 339 15.29 -0.08 -10.34
CA ALA A 339 14.99 1.34 -10.18
C ALA A 339 16.18 2.04 -9.52
N TYR A 340 16.42 3.28 -9.90
CA TYR A 340 17.29 4.22 -9.23
C TYR A 340 16.39 5.09 -8.34
N MET A 341 16.51 4.88 -7.04
CA MET A 341 15.86 5.70 -6.05
C MET A 341 16.74 6.91 -5.81
N SER A 342 16.25 8.09 -6.20
CA SER A 342 16.86 9.36 -5.86
C SER A 342 15.94 10.11 -4.90
N LEU A 343 16.49 10.68 -3.84
CA LEU A 343 15.73 11.53 -2.95
C LEU A 343 15.59 12.94 -3.55
N ASP A 344 14.37 13.40 -3.80
CA ASP A 344 14.13 14.81 -4.07
C ASP A 344 14.27 15.59 -2.76
N ARG A 345 15.42 16.23 -2.60
CA ARG A 345 15.80 16.98 -1.40
C ARG A 345 14.92 18.19 -1.16
N GLU A 346 14.31 18.76 -2.19
CA GLU A 346 13.48 19.96 -2.04
C GLU A 346 12.09 19.68 -1.51
N VAL A 347 11.52 18.52 -1.86
CA VAL A 347 10.17 18.12 -1.43
C VAL A 347 10.17 16.96 -0.45
N GLY A 348 11.31 16.32 -0.20
CA GLY A 348 11.38 15.15 0.67
C GLY A 348 10.66 13.92 0.13
N LYS A 349 10.52 13.83 -1.19
CA LYS A 349 9.86 12.71 -1.87
C LYS A 349 10.90 11.82 -2.55
N THR A 350 10.76 10.52 -2.37
CA THR A 350 11.59 9.55 -3.08
C THR A 350 11.12 9.47 -4.54
N LYS A 351 12.00 9.85 -5.46
CA LYS A 351 11.81 9.66 -6.90
C LYS A 351 12.37 8.31 -7.31
N LEU A 352 11.53 7.53 -7.98
CA LEU A 352 11.96 6.34 -8.70
C LEU A 352 12.27 6.76 -10.14
N SER A 353 13.54 6.88 -10.48
CA SER A 353 13.99 6.80 -11.86
C SER A 353 14.31 5.35 -12.18
N PHE A 354 14.33 4.97 -13.44
CA PHE A 354 14.76 3.65 -13.89
C PHE A 354 15.86 3.96 -14.91
N ASN A 355 17.14 3.58 -14.70
CA ASN A 355 18.24 4.20 -15.47
C ASN A 355 18.04 4.03 -16.97
N PRO A 356 18.16 5.13 -17.72
CA PRO A 356 18.31 5.14 -19.15
C PRO A 356 19.75 5.56 -19.54
N GLU A 357 20.83 4.90 -19.11
CA GLU A 357 22.21 5.25 -19.55
C GLU A 357 22.59 4.75 -20.98
N GLU A 358 21.60 4.63 -21.87
CA GLU A 358 21.73 4.88 -23.33
C GLU A 358 21.15 6.26 -23.74
N THR A 359 20.77 7.10 -22.78
CA THR A 359 19.84 8.21 -23.00
C THR A 359 20.36 9.50 -22.36
N ILE A 360 21.58 9.87 -22.75
CA ILE A 360 21.89 11.27 -23.04
C ILE A 360 22.62 11.30 -24.37
N ALA A 361 21.85 11.32 -25.46
CA ALA A 361 22.28 11.96 -26.68
C ALA A 361 21.32 13.12 -26.94
N LYS A 362 21.92 14.29 -27.14
CA LYS A 362 21.28 15.51 -27.60
C LYS A 362 20.37 15.21 -28.80
N ASP A 363 19.23 15.86 -28.79
CA ASP A 363 18.43 16.18 -29.97
C ASP A 363 18.08 14.99 -30.87
N ASP A 364 16.93 14.35 -30.60
CA ASP A 364 16.18 13.73 -31.68
C ASP A 364 14.70 13.56 -31.32
N ARG A 365 13.87 14.42 -31.93
CA ARG A 365 12.41 14.28 -32.00
C ARG A 365 12.11 13.03 -32.82
N ALA A 366 12.14 11.86 -32.20
CA ALA A 366 11.76 10.62 -32.85
C ALA A 366 10.26 10.67 -33.20
N LYS A 367 9.96 10.89 -34.48
CA LYS A 367 8.65 10.65 -35.08
C LYS A 367 8.19 9.25 -34.69
N ILE A 368 7.02 9.15 -34.05
CA ILE A 368 6.29 7.90 -33.89
C ILE A 368 6.04 7.35 -35.30
N VAL A 369 6.74 6.29 -35.70
CA VAL A 369 6.38 5.53 -36.90
C VAL A 369 5.15 4.70 -36.52
N LEU A 370 3.98 5.27 -36.81
CA LEU A 370 2.71 4.57 -36.81
C LEU A 370 2.77 3.53 -37.93
N THR A 371 3.07 2.28 -37.60
CA THR A 371 2.81 1.18 -38.55
C THR A 371 1.30 1.08 -38.73
N GLU A 372 0.83 1.55 -39.89
CA GLU A 372 -0.52 1.35 -40.40
C GLU A 372 -0.79 -0.16 -40.60
N LYS A 373 -1.11 -0.88 -39.52
CA LYS A 373 -1.95 -2.07 -39.69
C LYS A 373 -3.37 -1.55 -39.90
N LEU A 374 -3.91 -1.86 -41.08
CA LEU A 374 -5.27 -1.53 -41.53
C LEU A 374 -6.28 -1.65 -40.37
N LEU A 375 -6.86 -0.51 -39.99
CA LEU A 375 -7.96 -0.46 -39.02
C LEU A 375 -9.12 -1.30 -39.54
N THR A 376 -9.55 -2.29 -38.76
CA THR A 376 -10.84 -2.99 -39.00
C THR A 376 -11.98 -1.97 -39.08
N GLU A 377 -13.07 -2.29 -39.79
CA GLU A 377 -14.23 -1.39 -39.93
C GLU A 377 -14.82 -0.93 -38.58
N GLU A 378 -14.78 -1.80 -37.57
CA GLU A 378 -15.17 -1.49 -36.19
C GLU A 378 -14.28 -0.41 -35.55
N ASN A 379 -12.97 -0.46 -35.77
CA ASN A 379 -12.03 0.53 -35.25
C ASN A 379 -12.19 1.90 -35.92
N LYS A 380 -12.58 1.95 -37.19
CA LYS A 380 -12.91 3.21 -37.89
C LYS A 380 -14.17 3.87 -37.31
N ARG A 381 -15.22 3.08 -37.06
CA ARG A 381 -16.46 3.57 -36.42
C ARG A 381 -16.17 4.15 -35.03
N ARG A 382 -15.41 3.42 -34.21
CA ARG A 382 -15.00 3.86 -32.87
C ARG A 382 -14.17 5.15 -32.90
N PHE A 383 -13.17 5.23 -33.77
CA PHE A 383 -12.37 6.44 -33.94
C PHE A 383 -13.22 7.67 -34.31
N ASN A 384 -14.16 7.51 -35.25
CA ASN A 384 -15.06 8.60 -35.65
C ASN A 384 -15.96 9.06 -34.50
N LEU A 385 -16.45 8.13 -33.67
CA LEU A 385 -17.23 8.45 -32.48
C LEU A 385 -16.39 9.26 -31.47
N ILE A 386 -15.18 8.81 -31.16
CA ILE A 386 -14.25 9.51 -30.25
C ILE A 386 -13.95 10.91 -30.78
N LYS A 387 -13.61 11.02 -32.07
CA LYS A 387 -13.30 12.30 -32.73
C LYS A 387 -14.46 13.28 -32.65
N ASN A 388 -15.69 12.82 -32.88
CA ASN A 388 -16.88 13.68 -32.81
C ASN A 388 -17.16 14.12 -31.36
N LYS A 389 -16.99 13.23 -30.38
CA LYS A 389 -17.13 13.57 -28.95
C LYS A 389 -16.07 14.56 -28.46
N LEU A 390 -14.81 14.43 -28.89
CA LEU A 390 -13.77 15.39 -28.53
C LEU A 390 -14.09 16.80 -29.05
N LYS A 391 -14.69 16.92 -30.25
CA LYS A 391 -15.09 18.22 -30.83
C LYS A 391 -16.15 18.95 -30.00
N THR A 392 -16.89 18.26 -29.14
CA THR A 392 -17.89 18.90 -28.28
C THR A 392 -17.31 19.41 -26.95
N LYS A 393 -16.05 19.08 -26.63
CA LYS A 393 -15.40 19.47 -25.36
C LYS A 393 -14.76 20.84 -25.43
N LYS A 394 -15.08 21.73 -24.48
CA LYS A 394 -14.51 23.09 -24.43
C LYS A 394 -13.01 23.06 -24.19
N TRP A 395 -12.52 22.16 -23.33
CA TRP A 395 -11.08 22.02 -23.08
C TRP A 395 -10.32 21.58 -24.34
N TYR A 396 -10.93 20.70 -25.14
CA TYR A 396 -10.33 20.21 -26.38
C TYR A 396 -10.25 21.34 -27.40
N LEU A 397 -11.31 22.17 -27.51
CA LEU A 397 -11.34 23.35 -28.38
C LEU A 397 -10.40 24.50 -27.94
N LYS A 398 -9.87 24.46 -26.71
CA LYS A 398 -8.87 25.41 -26.19
C LYS A 398 -7.44 24.85 -26.15
N THR A 399 -7.27 23.55 -26.37
CA THR A 399 -5.98 22.85 -26.41
C THR A 399 -5.18 23.24 -27.65
N GLU A 400 -3.85 23.29 -27.59
CA GLU A 400 -3.02 23.59 -28.77
C GLU A 400 -3.19 22.55 -29.89
N LEU A 401 -3.11 23.00 -31.15
CA LEU A 401 -3.34 22.12 -32.32
C LEU A 401 -2.41 20.91 -32.36
N SER A 402 -1.15 21.07 -31.92
CA SER A 402 -0.16 19.97 -31.81
C SER A 402 -0.65 18.86 -30.90
N LYS A 403 -1.11 19.20 -29.69
CA LYS A 403 -1.63 18.27 -28.68
C LYS A 403 -2.96 17.64 -29.10
N ARG A 404 -3.82 18.38 -29.80
CA ARG A 404 -5.04 17.79 -30.40
C ARG A 404 -4.71 16.72 -31.44
N LYS A 405 -3.74 16.99 -32.32
CA LYS A 405 -3.27 16.02 -33.33
C LYS A 405 -2.67 14.78 -32.67
N GLU A 406 -1.90 14.97 -31.61
CA GLU A 406 -1.31 13.91 -30.80
C GLU A 406 -2.39 13.05 -30.11
N LEU A 407 -3.39 13.68 -29.47
CA LEU A 407 -4.52 12.98 -28.85
C LEU A 407 -5.35 12.18 -29.87
N LEU A 408 -5.57 12.73 -31.07
CA LEU A 408 -6.24 12.00 -32.16
C LEU A 408 -5.38 10.85 -32.71
N ALA A 409 -4.06 10.97 -32.70
CA ALA A 409 -3.17 9.86 -33.07
C ALA A 409 -3.29 8.71 -32.05
N LEU A 410 -3.40 9.02 -30.76
CA LEU A 410 -3.68 8.03 -29.72
C LEU A 410 -5.04 7.36 -29.89
N ALA A 411 -6.07 8.10 -30.31
CA ALA A 411 -7.40 7.52 -30.57
C ALA A 411 -7.41 6.50 -31.72
N LYS A 412 -6.44 6.54 -32.64
CA LYS A 412 -6.27 5.54 -33.71
C LYS A 412 -5.53 4.29 -33.22
N ASN A 413 -4.90 4.35 -32.06
CA ASN A 413 -4.13 3.25 -31.51
C ASN A 413 -5.02 2.35 -30.66
N HIS A 414 -5.15 1.06 -31.00
CA HIS A 414 -6.01 0.11 -30.28
C HIS A 414 -5.75 0.03 -28.78
N ARG A 415 -4.49 0.26 -28.34
CA ARG A 415 -4.11 0.22 -26.91
C ARG A 415 -4.43 1.52 -26.16
N ALA A 416 -4.51 2.65 -26.86
CA ALA A 416 -4.77 3.96 -26.26
C ALA A 416 -6.19 4.49 -26.54
N ALA A 417 -6.91 3.91 -27.51
CA ALA A 417 -8.23 4.38 -27.91
C ALA A 417 -9.25 4.39 -26.76
N GLY A 418 -9.15 3.44 -25.82
CA GLY A 418 -10.00 3.41 -24.62
C GLY A 418 -9.78 4.59 -23.68
N PHE A 419 -8.52 5.01 -23.51
CA PHE A 419 -8.19 6.18 -22.70
C PHE A 419 -8.72 7.47 -23.34
N VAL A 420 -8.50 7.65 -24.63
CA VAL A 420 -8.98 8.85 -25.35
C VAL A 420 -10.51 8.89 -25.40
N GLU A 421 -11.15 7.74 -25.51
CA GLU A 421 -12.60 7.60 -25.40
C GLU A 421 -13.13 8.02 -24.02
N ASP A 422 -12.45 7.64 -22.92
CA ASP A 422 -12.80 8.11 -21.56
C ASP A 422 -12.70 9.64 -21.47
N LEU A 423 -11.58 10.23 -21.91
CA LEU A 423 -11.42 11.68 -21.96
C LEU A 423 -12.52 12.37 -22.78
N ALA A 424 -12.92 11.78 -23.91
CA ALA A 424 -13.99 12.30 -24.75
C ALA A 424 -15.39 12.17 -24.12
N ASN A 425 -15.57 11.27 -23.16
CA ASN A 425 -16.85 11.10 -22.46
C ASN A 425 -16.93 11.93 -21.17
N ARG A 426 -15.80 12.34 -20.58
CA ARG A 426 -15.77 13.15 -19.35
C ARG A 426 -16.46 14.51 -19.51
N PRO A 427 -17.16 15.00 -18.48
CA PRO A 427 -17.66 16.38 -18.48
C PRO A 427 -16.51 17.38 -18.46
N ASP A 428 -16.76 18.60 -18.96
CA ASP A 428 -15.77 19.70 -18.92
C ASP A 428 -15.53 20.20 -17.48
N VAL A 429 -16.42 19.88 -16.54
CA VAL A 429 -16.33 20.22 -15.11
C VAL A 429 -16.38 18.93 -14.31
N ILE A 430 -15.42 18.73 -13.41
CA ILE A 430 -15.24 17.56 -12.55
C ILE A 430 -15.19 18.09 -11.12
N GLY A 431 -16.22 17.80 -10.31
CA GLY A 431 -16.34 18.40 -8.98
C GLY A 431 -16.56 19.91 -9.08
N ASP A 432 -15.74 20.70 -8.39
CA ASP A 432 -15.68 22.17 -8.48
C ASP A 432 -14.64 22.66 -9.50
N GLU A 433 -13.91 21.75 -10.15
CA GLU A 433 -12.83 22.04 -11.08
C GLU A 433 -13.30 22.01 -12.54
N LYS A 434 -13.02 23.08 -13.27
CA LYS A 434 -13.29 23.21 -14.69
C LYS A 434 -12.02 22.97 -15.50
N GLN A 435 -12.04 21.98 -16.39
CA GLN A 435 -10.95 21.72 -17.32
C GLN A 435 -10.89 22.84 -18.37
N LEU A 436 -9.76 23.55 -18.43
CA LEU A 436 -9.56 24.66 -19.35
C LEU A 436 -8.91 24.21 -20.66
N LYS A 437 -7.83 23.44 -20.61
CA LYS A 437 -7.14 22.88 -21.79
C LYS A 437 -6.17 21.77 -21.40
N LEU A 438 -5.89 20.86 -22.33
CA LEU A 438 -4.82 19.88 -22.22
C LEU A 438 -3.47 20.60 -22.45
N ILE A 439 -2.58 20.54 -21.46
CA ILE A 439 -1.29 21.22 -21.46
C ILE A 439 -0.13 20.29 -21.76
N LYS A 440 -0.23 18.98 -21.47
CA LYS A 440 0.84 18.01 -21.72
C LYS A 440 0.29 16.59 -21.89
N LEU A 441 0.89 15.82 -22.78
CA LEU A 441 0.75 14.36 -22.82
C LEU A 441 2.11 13.76 -22.48
N GLU A 442 2.14 12.83 -21.54
CA GLU A 442 3.34 12.09 -21.16
C GLU A 442 3.12 10.60 -21.39
N TYR A 443 4.21 9.92 -21.73
CA TYR A 443 4.21 8.51 -22.12
C TYR A 443 5.22 7.73 -21.30
N ALA A 444 4.94 6.45 -21.08
CA ALA A 444 5.93 5.49 -20.63
C ALA A 444 7.11 5.39 -21.65
N PRO A 445 8.33 5.01 -21.20
CA PRO A 445 9.54 5.02 -22.04
C PRO A 445 9.43 4.20 -23.35
N LYS A 446 10.25 4.56 -24.35
CA LYS A 446 10.24 4.08 -25.76
C LYS A 446 10.15 2.57 -25.98
N LYS A 447 10.59 1.73 -25.04
CA LYS A 447 10.53 0.26 -25.16
C LYS A 447 9.10 -0.28 -25.11
N TYR A 448 8.17 0.47 -24.49
CA TYR A 448 6.74 0.15 -24.45
C TYR A 448 5.91 1.44 -24.62
N PRO A 449 5.86 2.03 -25.82
CA PRO A 449 5.41 3.41 -26.04
C PRO A 449 3.91 3.66 -25.76
N ILE A 450 3.17 2.64 -25.28
CA ILE A 450 1.73 2.71 -25.00
C ILE A 450 1.39 1.95 -23.70
N TYR A 451 2.35 1.77 -22.78
CA TYR A 451 2.11 1.09 -21.50
C TYR A 451 1.58 2.02 -20.42
N GLY A 452 1.74 3.33 -20.57
CA GLY A 452 1.29 4.37 -19.65
C GLY A 452 1.14 5.70 -20.38
N ILE A 453 0.01 6.39 -20.19
CA ILE A 453 -0.28 7.71 -20.74
C ILE A 453 -0.79 8.61 -19.61
N ALA A 454 -0.21 9.79 -19.46
CA ALA A 454 -0.74 10.85 -18.61
C ALA A 454 -1.19 12.05 -19.47
N ALA A 455 -2.41 12.51 -19.27
CA ALA A 455 -2.96 13.72 -19.87
C ALA A 455 -3.08 14.80 -18.80
N TRP A 456 -2.27 15.84 -18.92
CA TRP A 456 -2.23 16.96 -17.98
C TRP A 456 -3.13 18.09 -18.47
N PHE A 457 -4.01 18.56 -17.61
CA PHE A 457 -4.95 19.64 -17.87
C PHE A 457 -4.61 20.84 -17.00
N GLU A 458 -4.76 22.03 -17.57
CA GLU A 458 -4.97 23.21 -16.74
C GLU A 458 -6.43 23.20 -16.28
N VAL A 459 -6.64 23.27 -14.96
CA VAL A 459 -7.97 23.31 -14.34
C VAL A 459 -8.15 24.62 -13.57
N GLU A 460 -9.40 25.02 -13.37
CA GLU A 460 -9.79 26.24 -12.65
C GLU A 460 -10.99 25.95 -11.73
N THR A 461 -10.90 26.31 -10.45
CA THR A 461 -12.03 26.17 -9.51
C THR A 461 -13.07 27.27 -9.70
N SER A 462 -14.24 27.07 -9.08
CA SER A 462 -15.23 28.14 -8.90
C SER A 462 -14.67 29.42 -8.23
N ALA A 463 -13.60 29.30 -7.43
CA ALA A 463 -12.91 30.42 -6.79
C ALA A 463 -11.84 31.09 -7.68
N GLY A 464 -11.60 30.57 -8.89
CA GLY A 464 -10.64 31.13 -9.86
C GLY A 464 -9.18 30.68 -9.67
N GLU A 465 -8.92 29.73 -8.78
CA GLU A 465 -7.58 29.16 -8.59
C GLU A 465 -7.25 28.20 -9.74
N LYS A 466 -6.00 28.24 -10.23
CA LYS A 466 -5.55 27.45 -11.37
C LYS A 466 -4.35 26.57 -11.03
N TRP A 467 -4.38 25.33 -11.48
CA TRP A 467 -3.23 24.41 -11.40
C TRP A 467 -3.26 23.38 -12.52
N ALA A 468 -2.23 22.52 -12.53
CA ALA A 468 -2.12 21.41 -13.47
C ALA A 468 -2.59 20.11 -12.80
N GLU A 469 -3.61 19.48 -13.38
CA GLU A 469 -4.17 18.21 -12.91
C GLU A 469 -3.92 17.11 -13.94
N ALA A 470 -3.54 15.91 -13.49
CA ALA A 470 -3.11 14.83 -14.38
C ALA A 470 -4.08 13.66 -14.37
N ILE A 471 -4.43 13.17 -15.56
CA ILE A 471 -5.27 11.98 -15.75
C ILE A 471 -4.42 10.86 -16.35
N TYR A 472 -4.35 9.72 -15.65
CA TYR A 472 -3.44 8.62 -16.00
C TYR A 472 -4.17 7.39 -16.56
N SER A 473 -3.48 6.64 -17.43
CA SER A 473 -3.89 5.30 -17.87
C SER A 473 -2.71 4.39 -18.14
N TRP A 474 -2.74 3.17 -17.60
CA TRP A 474 -1.73 2.13 -17.82
C TRP A 474 -2.33 0.96 -18.62
N GLY A 475 -1.58 0.38 -19.56
CA GLY A 475 -2.09 -0.58 -20.56
C GLY A 475 -1.67 -2.01 -20.29
N VAL A 476 -2.59 -2.88 -19.85
CA VAL A 476 -3.42 -3.85 -20.61
C VAL A 476 -4.48 -4.30 -19.58
N GLY A 477 -5.75 -4.00 -19.79
CA GLY A 477 -6.80 -4.44 -18.86
C GLY A 477 -8.20 -3.99 -19.28
N PRO A 478 -9.25 -4.76 -18.95
CA PRO A 478 -10.64 -4.34 -19.19
C PRO A 478 -10.93 -2.98 -18.57
N LYS A 479 -12.00 -2.31 -18.98
CA LYS A 479 -12.34 -0.95 -18.56
C LYS A 479 -12.80 -0.93 -17.09
N SER A 480 -12.71 0.22 -16.41
CA SER A 480 -13.31 0.42 -15.07
C SER A 480 -14.80 0.02 -15.09
N GLY A 481 -15.15 -1.11 -14.48
CA GLY A 481 -16.48 -1.71 -14.52
C GLY A 481 -17.15 -1.83 -13.15
N VAL A 482 -18.30 -2.49 -13.10
CA VAL A 482 -18.97 -2.91 -11.86
C VAL A 482 -18.94 -4.44 -11.86
N ARG A 483 -18.71 -5.08 -10.70
CA ARG A 483 -18.82 -6.54 -10.54
C ARG A 483 -19.96 -6.89 -9.61
N PHE A 484 -20.62 -8.01 -9.88
CA PHE A 484 -21.78 -8.45 -9.09
C PHE A 484 -21.53 -9.83 -8.51
N LEU A 485 -21.58 -9.93 -7.18
CA LEU A 485 -21.73 -11.17 -6.46
C LEU A 485 -23.23 -11.43 -6.28
N VAL A 486 -23.77 -12.36 -7.04
CA VAL A 486 -25.18 -12.76 -6.99
C VAL A 486 -25.32 -13.82 -5.91
N LEU A 487 -26.26 -13.63 -4.99
CA LEU A 487 -26.61 -14.54 -3.91
C LEU A 487 -28.03 -15.01 -4.11
N ILE A 488 -28.25 -16.32 -4.14
CA ILE A 488 -29.59 -16.88 -4.34
C ILE A 488 -30.17 -17.26 -2.98
N ARG A 489 -31.30 -16.65 -2.65
CA ARG A 489 -32.06 -16.87 -1.42
C ARG A 489 -33.29 -17.72 -1.72
N GLN A 490 -33.36 -18.89 -1.09
CA GLN A 490 -34.50 -19.80 -1.17
C GLN A 490 -35.04 -20.05 0.23
N LYS A 491 -36.37 -19.90 0.41
CA LYS A 491 -37.04 -20.06 1.71
C LYS A 491 -36.35 -19.25 2.83
N GLY A 492 -35.88 -18.04 2.51
CA GLY A 492 -35.23 -17.13 3.45
C GLY A 492 -33.75 -17.43 3.77
N LYS A 493 -33.12 -18.43 3.12
CA LYS A 493 -31.69 -18.75 3.31
C LYS A 493 -30.92 -18.62 2.01
N ILE A 494 -29.69 -18.07 2.08
CA ILE A 494 -28.78 -18.08 0.93
C ILE A 494 -28.36 -19.52 0.68
N SER A 495 -28.72 -20.07 -0.47
CA SER A 495 -28.40 -21.45 -0.87
C SER A 495 -27.23 -21.50 -1.85
N HIS A 496 -27.11 -20.51 -2.73
CA HIS A 496 -26.08 -20.48 -3.77
C HIS A 496 -25.51 -19.08 -3.99
N LEU A 497 -24.37 -19.01 -4.65
CA LEU A 497 -23.76 -17.77 -5.10
C LEU A 497 -23.16 -17.91 -6.50
N ALA A 498 -23.06 -16.80 -7.23
CA ALA A 498 -22.40 -16.68 -8.52
C ALA A 498 -21.69 -15.33 -8.63
N LEU A 499 -20.54 -15.28 -9.29
CA LEU A 499 -19.88 -14.01 -9.63
C LEU A 499 -20.08 -13.73 -11.11
N LEU A 500 -20.81 -12.65 -11.42
CA LEU A 500 -20.98 -12.21 -12.80
C LEU A 500 -19.73 -11.43 -13.24
N LYS A 501 -19.08 -11.92 -14.30
CA LYS A 501 -17.91 -11.31 -14.93
C LYS A 501 -18.33 -10.66 -16.25
N ASP A 502 -18.49 -9.34 -16.29
CA ASP A 502 -18.55 -8.61 -17.56
C ASP A 502 -17.59 -7.41 -17.56
N ASN A 503 -16.87 -7.27 -18.67
CA ASN A 503 -15.86 -6.25 -18.92
C ASN A 503 -16.45 -4.92 -19.43
N ARG A 504 -17.78 -4.80 -19.59
CA ARG A 504 -18.43 -3.65 -20.24
C ARG A 504 -19.75 -3.24 -19.58
N PHE A 505 -19.71 -2.49 -18.49
CA PHE A 505 -20.89 -1.79 -17.96
C PHE A 505 -20.96 -0.35 -18.49
N PRO A 506 -22.11 0.12 -19.04
CA PRO A 506 -22.29 1.52 -19.40
C PRO A 506 -22.32 2.37 -18.14
N MET A 507 -21.65 3.52 -18.18
CA MET A 507 -21.48 4.36 -17.00
C MET A 507 -22.68 5.27 -16.82
N GLY A 508 -23.39 5.11 -15.71
CA GLY A 508 -24.36 6.09 -15.23
C GLY A 508 -23.69 7.38 -14.73
N ASP A 509 -24.50 8.41 -14.48
CA ASP A 509 -24.05 9.72 -14.02
C ASP A 509 -23.12 9.59 -12.82
N ARG A 510 -21.85 9.92 -13.04
CA ARG A 510 -20.76 9.88 -12.06
C ARG A 510 -20.79 11.17 -11.25
N VAL A 511 -20.81 11.07 -9.92
CA VAL A 511 -20.61 12.23 -9.04
C VAL A 511 -19.10 12.45 -8.90
N TYR A 512 -18.59 13.50 -9.55
CA TYR A 512 -17.16 13.79 -9.68
C TYR A 512 -16.57 14.64 -8.54
N GLY A 513 -17.20 14.70 -7.36
CA GLY A 513 -16.73 15.53 -6.23
C GLY A 513 -15.57 14.98 -5.40
N LEU A 514 -15.02 13.82 -5.76
CA LEU A 514 -13.82 13.22 -5.14
C LEU A 514 -13.00 12.54 -6.24
N ALA A 515 -11.67 12.54 -6.12
CA ALA A 515 -10.79 11.78 -7.01
C ALA A 515 -11.25 10.30 -7.04
N GLY A 516 -11.83 9.87 -8.16
CA GLY A 516 -12.44 8.54 -8.32
C GLY A 516 -13.97 8.47 -8.27
N GLY A 517 -14.67 9.50 -8.76
CA GLY A 517 -16.15 9.62 -8.79
C GLY A 517 -16.95 8.29 -8.88
N PHE A 518 -17.97 8.19 -8.02
CA PHE A 518 -18.78 7.00 -7.83
C PHE A 518 -19.76 6.78 -9.01
N PRO A 519 -19.83 5.58 -9.62
CA PRO A 519 -20.97 5.22 -10.45
C PRO A 519 -22.20 5.01 -9.54
N ARG A 520 -23.31 5.69 -9.81
CA ARG A 520 -24.62 5.29 -9.27
C ARG A 520 -25.16 4.12 -10.09
N LEU A 521 -25.76 3.14 -9.43
CA LEU A 521 -26.67 2.21 -10.08
C LEU A 521 -27.84 3.03 -10.64
N ASN A 522 -27.98 3.06 -11.96
CA ASN A 522 -29.11 3.67 -12.64
C ASN A 522 -29.90 2.60 -13.41
N GLU A 523 -31.05 2.98 -13.94
CA GLU A 523 -31.98 2.08 -14.62
C GLU A 523 -31.33 1.32 -15.79
N SER A 524 -30.39 1.96 -16.51
CA SER A 524 -29.66 1.31 -17.61
C SER A 524 -28.66 0.24 -17.14
N VAL A 525 -27.95 0.48 -16.03
CA VAL A 525 -27.08 -0.53 -15.41
C VAL A 525 -27.93 -1.66 -14.84
N PHE A 526 -29.08 -1.33 -14.25
CA PHE A 526 -30.02 -2.30 -13.69
C PHE A 526 -30.59 -3.22 -14.76
N GLU A 527 -31.12 -2.70 -15.87
CA GLU A 527 -31.63 -3.51 -16.98
C GLU A 527 -30.55 -4.40 -17.62
N LEU A 528 -29.29 -3.95 -17.65
CA LEU A 528 -28.17 -4.78 -18.09
C LEU A 528 -27.94 -5.97 -17.16
N ILE A 529 -28.00 -5.77 -15.84
CA ILE A 529 -27.90 -6.85 -14.85
C ILE A 529 -29.03 -7.86 -15.07
N LEU A 530 -30.27 -7.39 -15.22
CA LEU A 530 -31.42 -8.26 -15.48
C LEU A 530 -31.22 -9.10 -16.74
N ARG A 531 -30.74 -8.46 -17.81
CA ARG A 531 -30.45 -9.16 -19.07
C ARG A 531 -29.35 -10.21 -18.89
N LYS A 532 -28.29 -9.91 -18.12
CA LYS A 532 -27.19 -10.85 -17.86
C LYS A 532 -27.57 -12.01 -16.98
N LEU A 533 -28.39 -11.79 -15.96
CA LEU A 533 -28.97 -12.88 -15.17
C LEU A 533 -29.80 -13.83 -16.05
N ASN A 534 -30.52 -13.28 -17.04
CA ASN A 534 -31.28 -14.10 -17.97
C ASN A 534 -30.38 -14.80 -19.03
N GLU A 535 -29.45 -14.09 -19.65
CA GLU A 535 -28.54 -14.61 -20.68
C GLU A 535 -27.59 -15.69 -20.13
N ASP A 536 -26.95 -15.41 -18.99
CA ASP A 536 -25.84 -16.21 -18.49
C ASP A 536 -26.31 -17.29 -17.48
N LEU A 537 -27.42 -17.05 -16.77
CA LEU A 537 -27.95 -17.97 -15.75
C LEU A 537 -29.36 -18.51 -16.06
N GLY A 538 -30.01 -18.05 -17.13
CA GLY A 538 -31.40 -18.42 -17.45
C GLY A 538 -32.43 -17.92 -16.43
N ILE A 539 -32.06 -16.92 -15.61
CA ILE A 539 -32.91 -16.38 -14.56
C ILE A 539 -33.68 -15.17 -15.09
N ASP A 540 -34.96 -15.36 -15.38
CA ASP A 540 -35.86 -14.25 -15.71
C ASP A 540 -36.40 -13.61 -14.42
N VAL A 541 -35.80 -12.49 -14.04
CA VAL A 541 -36.17 -11.70 -12.85
C VAL A 541 -37.49 -10.93 -13.04
N LYS A 542 -38.07 -10.93 -14.26
CA LYS A 542 -39.41 -10.36 -14.54
C LYS A 542 -40.52 -11.42 -14.41
N SER A 543 -40.18 -12.67 -14.13
CA SER A 543 -41.15 -13.75 -13.84
C SER A 543 -41.70 -13.66 -12.41
N GLU A 544 -42.90 -14.21 -12.17
CA GLU A 544 -43.51 -14.22 -10.81
C GLU A 544 -42.69 -15.02 -9.77
N SER A 545 -41.79 -15.90 -10.24
CA SER A 545 -41.06 -16.86 -9.42
C SER A 545 -39.69 -16.38 -8.93
N THR A 546 -39.20 -15.22 -9.41
CA THR A 546 -37.93 -14.64 -8.99
C THR A 546 -38.07 -13.15 -8.74
N LYS A 547 -37.56 -12.65 -7.61
CA LYS A 547 -37.54 -11.22 -7.27
C LYS A 547 -36.16 -10.79 -6.80
N ILE A 548 -35.78 -9.54 -7.05
CA ILE A 548 -34.60 -8.96 -6.40
C ILE A 548 -34.96 -8.61 -4.96
N GLY A 549 -34.19 -9.15 -4.02
CA GLY A 549 -34.34 -8.87 -2.59
C GLY A 549 -33.54 -7.63 -2.19
N GLU A 550 -32.22 -7.74 -2.17
CA GLU A 550 -31.30 -6.72 -1.64
C GLU A 550 -30.17 -6.44 -2.62
N ILE A 551 -29.70 -5.19 -2.68
CA ILE A 551 -28.49 -4.80 -3.40
C ILE A 551 -27.58 -4.05 -2.42
N VAL A 552 -26.40 -4.59 -2.15
CA VAL A 552 -25.45 -4.06 -1.18
C VAL A 552 -24.20 -3.62 -1.90
N ASN A 553 -23.77 -2.37 -1.68
CA ASN A 553 -22.50 -1.88 -2.17
C ASN A 553 -21.37 -2.39 -1.27
N LEU A 554 -20.49 -3.25 -1.82
CA LEU A 554 -19.34 -3.78 -1.10
C LEU A 554 -18.09 -2.92 -1.24
N GLY A 555 -18.17 -1.78 -1.94
CA GLY A 555 -17.05 -0.87 -2.16
C GLY A 555 -16.08 -1.33 -3.25
N ARG A 556 -15.02 -0.55 -3.49
CA ARG A 556 -13.97 -0.90 -4.46
C ARG A 556 -13.03 -1.94 -3.85
N ILE A 557 -12.64 -2.92 -4.66
CA ILE A 557 -11.65 -3.93 -4.31
C ILE A 557 -10.45 -3.75 -5.24
N MET A 558 -9.25 -3.76 -4.65
CA MET A 558 -7.98 -3.82 -5.39
C MET A 558 -7.56 -5.28 -5.45
N PRO A 559 -7.56 -5.91 -6.63
CA PRO A 559 -6.84 -7.15 -6.80
C PRO A 559 -5.52 -6.90 -7.46
N ASP A 560 -4.52 -7.65 -6.99
CA ASP A 560 -3.24 -7.93 -7.61
C ASP A 560 -2.47 -6.75 -8.22
N ALA A 561 -1.24 -6.59 -7.72
CA ALA A 561 -0.33 -5.52 -8.10
C ALA A 561 -0.01 -5.55 -9.60
N GLY A 562 -0.78 -4.80 -10.38
CA GLY A 562 -0.65 -4.71 -11.84
C GLY A 562 -1.81 -3.99 -12.52
N MET A 563 -2.99 -3.91 -11.89
CA MET A 563 -4.20 -3.34 -12.47
C MET A 563 -4.63 -2.02 -11.81
N THR A 564 -3.82 -0.96 -11.88
CA THR A 564 -4.07 0.32 -11.19
C THR A 564 -5.22 1.17 -11.75
N ASN A 565 -5.88 0.74 -12.84
CA ASN A 565 -7.08 1.40 -13.38
C ASN A 565 -8.36 0.52 -13.35
N ASN A 566 -8.28 -0.70 -12.83
CA ASN A 566 -9.44 -1.55 -12.60
C ASN A 566 -9.73 -1.64 -11.11
N HIS A 567 -10.42 -0.62 -10.61
CA HIS A 567 -11.09 -0.70 -9.32
C HIS A 567 -12.59 -0.86 -9.56
N PRO A 568 -13.06 -2.03 -10.00
CA PRO A 568 -14.47 -2.24 -10.10
C PRO A 568 -15.11 -2.05 -8.73
N LEU A 569 -16.24 -1.36 -8.75
CA LEU A 569 -17.13 -1.34 -7.60
C LEU A 569 -17.80 -2.70 -7.55
N ILE A 570 -17.75 -3.37 -6.39
CA ILE A 570 -18.44 -4.65 -6.23
C ILE A 570 -19.76 -4.41 -5.53
N TYR A 571 -20.83 -4.99 -6.08
CA TYR A 571 -22.12 -5.10 -5.40
C TYR A 571 -22.44 -6.56 -5.11
N ALA A 572 -23.07 -6.82 -3.97
CA ALA A 572 -23.81 -8.05 -3.75
C ALA A 572 -25.27 -7.85 -4.15
N ILE A 573 -25.87 -8.80 -4.86
CA ILE A 573 -27.29 -8.80 -5.22
C ILE A 573 -27.91 -10.09 -4.71
N THR A 574 -28.95 -9.98 -3.90
CA THR A 574 -29.75 -11.13 -3.44
C THR A 574 -30.94 -11.33 -4.37
N LEU A 575 -31.10 -12.54 -4.90
CA LEU A 575 -32.26 -12.98 -5.67
C LEU A 575 -33.11 -13.92 -4.82
N ASP A 576 -34.36 -13.53 -4.57
CA ASP A 576 -35.37 -14.33 -3.90
C ASP A 576 -36.10 -15.21 -4.91
N VAL A 577 -35.94 -16.53 -4.79
CA VAL A 577 -36.55 -17.51 -5.71
C VAL A 577 -37.56 -18.37 -4.96
N SER A 578 -38.78 -18.47 -5.51
CA SER A 578 -39.90 -19.20 -4.87
C SER A 578 -39.86 -20.72 -5.10
N GLU A 579 -39.24 -21.20 -6.19
CA GLU A 579 -39.21 -22.63 -6.56
C GLU A 579 -37.80 -23.11 -6.99
N LYS A 580 -37.61 -24.43 -7.15
CA LYS A 580 -36.37 -25.04 -7.70
C LYS A 580 -36.29 -24.76 -9.20
N ILE A 581 -35.94 -23.53 -9.55
CA ILE A 581 -35.64 -23.15 -10.94
C ILE A 581 -34.13 -23.21 -11.08
N PHE A 582 -33.59 -24.36 -11.44
CA PHE A 582 -32.23 -24.41 -11.96
C PHE A 582 -32.18 -25.41 -13.12
N PRO A 583 -31.66 -25.04 -14.30
CA PRO A 583 -31.08 -26.03 -15.21
C PRO A 583 -29.96 -26.80 -14.48
N PRO A 584 -29.51 -27.98 -14.96
CA PRO A 584 -28.54 -28.80 -14.26
C PRO A 584 -27.30 -27.97 -13.91
N ILE A 585 -27.16 -27.68 -12.61
CA ILE A 585 -26.07 -26.88 -12.06
C ILE A 585 -24.79 -27.64 -12.35
N ARG A 586 -23.97 -27.12 -13.27
CA ARG A 586 -22.59 -27.59 -13.40
C ARG A 586 -21.85 -27.15 -12.15
N VAL A 587 -21.67 -28.09 -11.24
CA VAL A 587 -20.78 -27.94 -10.09
C VAL A 587 -19.39 -27.65 -10.64
N GLY A 588 -18.91 -26.40 -10.52
CA GLY A 588 -17.58 -26.03 -11.00
C GLY A 588 -16.51 -26.81 -10.23
N GLU A 589 -15.85 -27.77 -10.89
CA GLU A 589 -14.74 -28.54 -10.30
C GLU A 589 -13.42 -27.75 -10.28
N ALA A 590 -13.31 -26.72 -11.15
CA ALA A 590 -12.17 -25.81 -11.25
C ALA A 590 -12.64 -24.40 -11.63
N TYR A 591 -11.86 -23.39 -11.24
CA TYR A 591 -12.05 -21.99 -11.62
C TYR A 591 -11.27 -21.72 -12.91
N ASP A 592 -11.75 -22.24 -14.06
CA ASP A 592 -11.09 -22.01 -15.35
C ASP A 592 -11.87 -21.01 -16.23
N PHE A 593 -11.13 -20.29 -17.06
CA PHE A 593 -11.44 -18.93 -17.53
C PHE A 593 -12.33 -18.85 -18.80
N GLU A 594 -13.06 -17.72 -18.86
CA GLU A 594 -13.46 -16.92 -20.04
C GLU A 594 -14.92 -16.88 -20.54
N GLU A 595 -15.79 -17.89 -20.40
CA GLU A 595 -17.13 -17.78 -21.06
C GLU A 595 -18.38 -18.14 -20.25
N ASP A 596 -18.31 -18.95 -19.19
CA ASP A 596 -19.52 -19.41 -18.47
C ASP A 596 -19.63 -18.93 -17.01
N VAL A 597 -20.83 -18.54 -16.57
CA VAL A 597 -21.13 -18.24 -15.15
C VAL A 597 -21.44 -19.54 -14.40
N ALA A 598 -20.71 -19.82 -13.33
CA ALA A 598 -20.94 -20.96 -12.46
C ALA A 598 -21.73 -20.57 -11.19
N LEU A 599 -22.61 -21.47 -10.75
CA LEU A 599 -23.39 -21.37 -9.52
C LEU A 599 -22.83 -22.33 -8.47
N TRP A 600 -22.45 -21.81 -7.31
CA TRP A 600 -21.84 -22.59 -6.24
C TRP A 600 -22.77 -22.70 -5.02
N PRO A 601 -22.96 -23.91 -4.46
CA PRO A 601 -23.67 -24.07 -3.19
C PRO A 601 -22.85 -23.51 -2.04
N VAL A 602 -23.51 -22.79 -1.11
CA VAL A 602 -22.83 -22.16 0.04
C VAL A 602 -22.13 -23.20 0.93
N GLU A 603 -22.66 -24.43 1.01
CA GLU A 603 -22.08 -25.50 1.83
C GLU A 603 -20.68 -25.94 1.35
N ARG A 604 -20.30 -25.61 0.11
CA ARG A 604 -18.97 -25.92 -0.47
C ARG A 604 -18.05 -24.70 -0.55
N LEU A 605 -18.43 -23.60 0.10
CA LEU A 605 -17.68 -22.34 0.05
C LEU A 605 -16.23 -22.49 0.56
N SER A 606 -16.01 -23.33 1.59
CA SER A 606 -14.66 -23.62 2.12
C SER A 606 -13.74 -24.30 1.12
N GLU A 607 -14.27 -25.22 0.31
CA GLU A 607 -13.52 -25.86 -0.78
C GLU A 607 -13.22 -24.85 -1.89
N LEU A 608 -14.17 -23.96 -2.18
CA LEU A 608 -14.05 -22.96 -3.22
C LEU A 608 -13.01 -21.88 -2.87
N VAL A 609 -13.04 -21.33 -1.66
CA VAL A 609 -12.08 -20.31 -1.19
C VAL A 609 -10.63 -20.79 -1.29
N ASN A 610 -10.38 -22.09 -1.06
CA ASN A 610 -9.05 -22.68 -1.15
C ASN A 610 -8.60 -22.99 -2.59
N LYS A 611 -9.49 -22.94 -3.58
CA LYS A 611 -9.24 -23.28 -4.98
C LYS A 611 -9.33 -22.10 -5.94
N VAL A 612 -9.99 -21.01 -5.53
CA VAL A 612 -10.25 -19.84 -6.37
C VAL A 612 -9.14 -18.81 -6.20
N ASP A 613 -8.47 -18.50 -7.31
CA ASP A 613 -7.51 -17.40 -7.43
C ASP A 613 -8.16 -16.17 -8.10
N ASP A 614 -9.30 -15.73 -7.56
CA ASP A 614 -9.94 -14.46 -7.92
C ASP A 614 -10.04 -13.58 -6.68
N SER A 615 -9.11 -12.64 -6.59
CA SER A 615 -8.96 -11.68 -5.51
C SER A 615 -10.16 -10.73 -5.38
N TYR A 616 -10.96 -10.50 -6.43
CA TYR A 616 -12.24 -9.79 -6.33
C TYR A 616 -13.30 -10.62 -5.61
N PHE A 617 -13.40 -11.90 -5.96
CA PHE A 617 -14.33 -12.85 -5.36
C PHE A 617 -14.07 -13.02 -3.87
N LEU A 618 -12.80 -13.26 -3.50
CA LEU A 618 -12.39 -13.45 -2.12
C LEU A 618 -12.68 -12.21 -1.27
N ALA A 619 -12.30 -11.02 -1.75
CA ALA A 619 -12.55 -9.79 -1.03
C ALA A 619 -14.05 -9.45 -0.90
N ALA A 620 -14.87 -9.77 -1.91
CA ALA A 620 -16.33 -9.59 -1.83
C ALA A 620 -16.94 -10.48 -0.73
N LEU A 621 -16.53 -11.75 -0.67
CA LEU A 621 -16.93 -12.69 0.38
C LEU A 621 -16.47 -12.20 1.76
N THR A 622 -15.21 -11.79 1.91
CA THR A 622 -14.68 -11.25 3.18
C THR A 622 -15.48 -10.04 3.66
N ARG A 623 -15.87 -9.12 2.77
CA ARG A 623 -16.66 -7.95 3.17
C ARG A 623 -18.10 -8.30 3.55
N LEU A 624 -18.70 -9.30 2.91
CA LEU A 624 -20.01 -9.82 3.31
C LEU A 624 -19.97 -10.52 4.67
N THR A 625 -18.92 -11.30 4.95
CA THR A 625 -18.83 -12.12 6.17
C THR A 625 -18.26 -11.37 7.38
N LEU A 626 -17.26 -10.49 7.17
CA LEU A 626 -16.52 -9.83 8.25
C LEU A 626 -16.80 -8.32 8.36
N GLY A 627 -17.36 -7.70 7.32
CA GLY A 627 -17.32 -6.24 7.17
C GLY A 627 -18.38 -5.44 7.95
N GLY A 628 -19.39 -6.07 8.55
CA GLY A 628 -20.51 -5.34 9.19
C GLY A 628 -21.32 -4.42 8.24
N ILE A 629 -21.05 -4.49 6.93
CA ILE A 629 -21.61 -3.62 5.88
C ILE A 629 -22.94 -4.18 5.34
N SER A 630 -23.36 -5.39 5.75
CA SER A 630 -24.59 -6.01 5.24
C SER A 630 -25.38 -6.79 6.31
N ASN A 631 -26.70 -6.90 6.09
CA ASN A 631 -27.59 -7.79 6.85
C ASN A 631 -27.57 -9.23 6.30
N ILE A 632 -26.71 -9.51 5.31
CA ILE A 632 -26.65 -10.79 4.61
C ILE A 632 -25.64 -11.68 5.33
N LYS A 633 -26.14 -12.74 5.98
CA LYS A 633 -25.29 -13.76 6.62
C LYS A 633 -25.14 -14.96 5.69
N LEU A 634 -23.90 -15.26 5.30
CA LEU A 634 -23.53 -16.57 4.76
C LEU A 634 -23.40 -17.53 5.95
N PHE A 635 -24.08 -18.67 5.91
CA PHE A 635 -24.05 -19.67 6.99
C PHE A 635 -22.75 -20.45 7.00
#